data_AF-A0A845CC66-F1
#
_entry.id   AF-A0A845CC66-F1
#
_cell.length_a   1.000
_cell.length_b   1.000
_cell.length_c   1.000
_cell.angle_alpha   90.00
_cell.angle_beta   90.00
_cell.angle_gamma   90.00
#
_symmetry.space_group_name_H-M   'P 1'
#
loop_
_entity.id
_entity.type
_entity.pdbx_description
1 polymer ?
#
loop_
_entity_poly.entity_id
_entity_poly.type
_entity_poly.pdbx_seq_one_letter_code
_entity_poly.pdbx_strand_id
1 'polypeptide(L)'
;MNLRQFHDKKSFENPGLMNWLCFAVVCLLLSAAWSVSPSTKAWGADTAPMVVRADSPKSPVVSETAVLADRILARSSKELLLDEKRRRELAREIEGVLKRLRYAHPEMAKVSARASHAPGVLLLGVKPALFGTVSRILGAEKGPVKLRTGNRAFDALNARLGLRAVRPYRHTGVLVMNLSERANIRAARRAYTAIEGVEYAEFDAYLGDGSDIEMSKSGDAWHIVVRKAWGDCPSGCLYKKVFFFTVRGDEVERIESVRAMESPQFRKILETRRWR
;
A
#
# COMPACT_ATOMS: atom_id res chain seq x y z
N MET A 1 20.62 -2.48 -44.15
CA MET A 1 19.50 -1.53 -44.34
C MET A 1 19.86 -0.26 -43.57
N ASN A 2 20.06 0.85 -44.29
CA ASN A 2 20.73 2.07 -43.83
C ASN A 2 19.89 2.89 -42.83
N LEU A 3 20.52 3.25 -41.70
CA LEU A 3 20.06 4.29 -40.77
C LEU A 3 20.52 5.66 -41.30
N ARG A 4 19.60 6.44 -41.85
CA ARG A 4 19.82 7.88 -42.14
C ARG A 4 19.21 8.74 -41.04
N GLN A 5 20.10 9.57 -40.49
CA GLN A 5 19.84 10.74 -39.66
C GLN A 5 18.89 11.71 -40.37
N PHE A 6 17.95 12.30 -39.62
CA PHE A 6 17.38 13.60 -39.95
C PHE A 6 17.53 14.51 -38.73
N HIS A 7 18.43 15.48 -38.90
CA HIS A 7 18.36 16.78 -38.23
C HIS A 7 17.10 17.50 -38.75
N ASP A 8 16.35 18.15 -37.86
CA ASP A 8 16.04 19.56 -38.13
C ASP A 8 15.79 20.33 -36.83
N LYS A 9 16.52 21.44 -36.72
CA LYS A 9 16.40 22.48 -35.68
C LYS A 9 15.57 23.59 -36.31
N LYS A 10 14.42 23.95 -35.72
CA LYS A 10 13.87 25.29 -35.89
C LYS A 10 13.44 25.90 -34.55
N SER A 11 14.25 26.86 -34.17
CA SER A 11 14.00 27.99 -33.28
C SER A 11 12.69 28.71 -33.58
N PHE A 12 11.91 28.97 -32.54
CA PHE A 12 10.93 30.06 -32.50
C PHE A 12 11.23 30.91 -31.26
N GLU A 13 11.99 31.98 -31.47
CA GLU A 13 11.98 33.17 -30.63
C GLU A 13 11.05 34.18 -31.32
N ASN A 14 10.08 34.74 -30.60
CA ASN A 14 9.94 36.20 -30.46
C ASN A 14 8.80 36.59 -29.50
N PRO A 15 8.82 37.81 -28.96
CA PRO A 15 8.46 38.10 -27.58
C PRO A 15 7.16 38.91 -27.49
N GLY A 16 6.46 38.77 -26.38
CA GLY A 16 5.26 39.55 -26.08
C GLY A 16 5.36 40.13 -24.68
N LEU A 17 6.12 41.21 -24.56
CA LEU A 17 6.14 42.12 -23.41
C LEU A 17 4.81 42.89 -23.32
N MET A 18 4.53 43.38 -22.11
CA MET A 18 3.56 44.44 -21.76
C MET A 18 2.08 44.04 -21.78
N ASN A 19 1.44 43.97 -20.60
CA ASN A 19 0.79 45.14 -19.99
C ASN A 19 -0.21 44.77 -18.86
N TRP A 20 -0.03 45.45 -17.72
CA TRP A 20 -1.04 45.95 -16.76
C TRP A 20 -1.33 45.15 -15.49
N LEU A 21 -0.56 45.54 -14.45
CA LEU A 21 -1.11 45.85 -13.14
C LEU A 21 -2.36 46.74 -13.27
N CYS A 22 -3.46 46.33 -12.65
CA CYS A 22 -4.40 47.16 -11.87
C CYS A 22 -5.66 46.34 -11.63
N PHE A 23 -5.84 45.78 -10.42
CA PHE A 23 -7.12 45.71 -9.70
C PHE A 23 -6.83 45.19 -8.29
N ALA A 24 -6.27 46.07 -7.47
CA ALA A 24 -6.46 46.01 -6.03
C ALA A 24 -7.72 46.84 -5.74
N VAL A 25 -8.77 46.22 -5.20
CA VAL A 25 -9.84 46.85 -4.40
C VAL A 25 -10.79 45.74 -3.89
N VAL A 26 -10.83 45.62 -2.56
CA VAL A 26 -11.94 45.14 -1.72
C VAL A 26 -12.27 43.64 -1.74
N CYS A 27 -11.66 42.91 -0.80
CA CYS A 27 -12.27 41.79 -0.09
C CYS A 27 -11.79 41.81 1.37
N LEU A 28 -12.29 42.81 2.11
CA LEU A 28 -12.28 42.83 3.56
C LEU A 28 -13.59 42.17 4.01
N LEU A 29 -13.49 41.33 5.06
CA LEU A 29 -14.58 40.65 5.79
C LEU A 29 -15.00 39.28 5.25
N LEU A 30 -14.32 38.23 5.74
CA LEU A 30 -14.91 37.10 6.47
C LEU A 30 -13.82 36.06 6.78
N SER A 31 -12.92 36.42 7.70
CA SER A 31 -12.05 35.46 8.38
C SER A 31 -12.87 34.71 9.44
N ALA A 32 -13.78 33.84 9.01
CA ALA A 32 -14.31 32.81 9.89
C ALA A 32 -13.21 31.77 10.09
N ALA A 33 -12.40 32.00 11.12
CA ALA A 33 -11.41 31.07 11.62
C ALA A 33 -12.10 29.77 12.04
N TRP A 34 -12.18 28.81 11.12
CA TRP A 34 -12.28 27.40 11.49
C TRP A 34 -10.94 27.01 12.08
N SER A 35 -10.79 27.32 13.37
CA SER A 35 -9.83 26.65 14.24
C SER A 35 -10.28 25.19 14.35
N VAL A 36 -9.97 24.40 13.33
CA VAL A 36 -9.94 22.95 13.47
C VAL A 36 -8.79 22.67 14.42
N SER A 37 -9.09 22.73 15.71
CA SER A 37 -8.21 22.21 16.75
C SER A 37 -7.86 20.78 16.33
N PRO A 38 -6.58 20.46 16.06
CA PRO A 38 -6.21 19.07 15.92
C PRO A 38 -6.55 18.46 17.26
N SER A 39 -7.57 17.60 17.28
CA SER A 39 -7.86 16.69 18.38
C SER A 39 -6.63 15.78 18.56
N THR A 40 -5.59 16.35 19.14
CA THR A 40 -4.55 15.70 19.89
C THR A 40 -5.20 15.23 21.17
N LYS A 41 -6.15 14.30 21.06
CA LYS A 41 -6.37 13.36 22.16
C LYS A 41 -5.00 12.77 22.39
N ALA A 42 -4.33 13.22 23.44
CA ALA A 42 -3.14 12.61 23.96
C ALA A 42 -3.54 11.17 24.30
N TRP A 43 -3.29 10.26 23.36
CA TRP A 43 -3.43 8.83 23.62
C TRP A 43 -2.43 8.54 24.73
N GLY A 44 -2.97 8.19 25.90
CA GLY A 44 -2.22 8.02 27.15
C GLY A 44 -0.93 7.24 26.92
N ALA A 45 0.15 7.83 27.40
CA ALA A 45 1.53 7.41 27.26
C ALA A 45 1.88 6.21 28.14
N ASP A 46 1.08 5.14 28.05
CA ASP A 46 1.34 3.86 28.73
C ASP A 46 1.09 2.70 27.76
N THR A 47 1.67 2.79 26.56
CA THR A 47 1.82 1.62 25.73
C THR A 47 2.87 0.73 26.38
N ALA A 48 2.43 -0.44 26.85
CA ALA A 48 3.27 -1.47 27.42
C ALA A 48 4.58 -1.61 26.61
N PRO A 49 5.73 -1.80 27.28
CA PRO A 49 7.03 -1.90 26.62
C PRO A 49 6.94 -2.88 25.46
N MET A 50 7.24 -2.37 24.27
CA MET A 50 7.18 -3.12 23.04
C MET A 50 8.29 -4.17 23.04
N VAL A 51 7.90 -5.39 23.36
CA VAL A 51 8.74 -6.57 23.41
C VAL A 51 8.89 -7.12 22.00
N VAL A 52 10.14 -7.20 21.55
CA VAL A 52 10.50 -7.68 20.22
C VAL A 52 11.19 -9.04 20.36
N ARG A 53 10.77 -10.03 19.56
CA ARG A 53 11.50 -11.31 19.42
C ARG A 53 12.42 -11.28 18.20
N ALA A 54 13.54 -12.00 18.27
CA ALA A 54 14.45 -12.20 17.15
C ALA A 54 13.86 -13.16 16.09
N ASP A 55 12.98 -14.07 16.50
CA ASP A 55 12.33 -15.01 15.59
C ASP A 55 11.18 -14.32 14.83
N SER A 56 11.17 -14.49 13.50
CA SER A 56 10.05 -14.06 12.68
C SER A 56 8.81 -14.86 13.07
N PRO A 57 7.72 -14.22 13.55
CA PRO A 57 6.46 -14.93 13.71
C PRO A 57 6.06 -15.53 12.36
N LYS A 58 5.47 -16.73 12.37
CA LYS A 58 4.85 -17.27 11.16
C LYS A 58 3.80 -16.27 10.70
N SER A 59 3.91 -15.81 9.46
CA SER A 59 2.91 -14.92 8.87
C SER A 59 1.54 -15.58 9.00
N PRO A 60 0.54 -14.89 9.56
CA PRO A 60 -0.80 -15.47 9.67
C PRO A 60 -1.32 -15.81 8.27
N VAL A 61 -2.04 -16.91 8.15
CA VAL A 61 -2.78 -17.23 6.94
C VAL A 61 -3.91 -16.22 6.83
N VAL A 62 -3.84 -15.35 5.82
CA VAL A 62 -4.86 -14.31 5.60
C VAL A 62 -5.82 -14.76 4.52
N SER A 63 -7.13 -14.65 4.76
CA SER A 63 -8.15 -14.94 3.75
C SER A 63 -8.04 -13.98 2.56
N GLU A 64 -8.48 -14.40 1.38
CA GLU A 64 -8.46 -13.53 0.19
C GLU A 64 -9.33 -12.28 0.38
N THR A 65 -10.43 -12.39 1.13
CA THR A 65 -11.34 -11.27 1.43
C THR A 65 -10.68 -10.25 2.33
N ALA A 66 -9.89 -10.70 3.30
CA ALA A 66 -9.06 -9.84 4.15
C ALA A 66 -7.95 -9.15 3.34
N VAL A 67 -7.27 -9.88 2.44
CA VAL A 67 -6.27 -9.29 1.52
C VAL A 67 -6.88 -8.15 0.69
N LEU A 68 -8.06 -8.37 0.13
CA LEU A 68 -8.75 -7.35 -0.68
C LEU A 68 -9.21 -6.15 0.16
N ALA A 69 -9.77 -6.41 1.35
CA ALA A 69 -10.15 -5.35 2.28
C ALA A 69 -8.95 -4.47 2.66
N ASP A 70 -7.82 -5.08 3.00
CA ASP A 70 -6.58 -4.38 3.35
C ASP A 70 -6.07 -3.52 2.21
N ARG A 71 -6.10 -4.02 0.96
CA ARG A 71 -5.71 -3.23 -0.21
C ARG A 71 -6.60 -2.01 -0.43
N ILE A 72 -7.92 -2.16 -0.28
CA ILE A 72 -8.87 -1.06 -0.47
C ILE A 72 -8.67 0.01 0.61
N LEU A 73 -8.57 -0.40 1.88
CA LEU A 73 -8.37 0.51 3.00
C LEU A 73 -7.00 1.20 2.94
N ALA A 74 -5.93 0.47 2.62
CA ALA A 74 -4.58 1.03 2.52
C ALA A 74 -4.43 2.05 1.38
N ARG A 75 -5.27 1.99 0.34
CA ARG A 75 -5.30 2.98 -0.77
C ARG A 75 -6.09 4.23 -0.42
N SER A 76 -7.15 4.09 0.39
CA SER A 76 -8.07 5.18 0.72
C SER A 76 -7.68 5.91 2.01
N SER A 77 -6.88 5.28 2.88
CA SER A 77 -6.48 5.84 4.16
C SER A 77 -5.02 6.28 4.19
N LYS A 78 -4.77 7.43 4.82
CA LYS A 78 -3.43 7.90 5.21
C LYS A 78 -3.04 7.46 6.63
N GLU A 79 -3.97 6.87 7.37
CA GLU A 79 -3.74 6.42 8.74
C GLU A 79 -2.70 5.30 8.79
N LEU A 80 -1.90 5.30 9.86
CA LEU A 80 -0.87 4.29 10.10
C LEU A 80 -1.45 2.92 10.47
N LEU A 81 -2.64 2.90 11.04
CA LEU A 81 -3.36 1.69 11.40
C LEU A 81 -4.68 1.63 10.62
N LEU A 82 -5.00 0.44 10.13
CA LEU A 82 -6.28 0.14 9.52
C LEU A 82 -7.36 0.06 10.62
N ASP A 83 -8.54 0.59 10.30
CA ASP A 83 -9.71 0.46 11.15
C ASP A 83 -10.23 -0.98 11.09
N GLU A 84 -10.15 -1.69 12.20
CA GLU A 84 -10.39 -3.13 12.28
C GLU A 84 -11.88 -3.46 12.09
N LYS A 85 -12.78 -2.60 12.59
CA LYS A 85 -14.22 -2.78 12.41
C LYS A 85 -14.57 -2.67 10.93
N ARG A 86 -14.11 -1.60 10.28
CA ARG A 86 -14.32 -1.34 8.86
C ARG A 86 -13.69 -2.42 7.99
N ARG A 87 -12.50 -2.90 8.35
CA ARG A 87 -11.83 -4.02 7.68
C ARG A 87 -12.70 -5.28 7.67
N ARG A 88 -13.25 -5.68 8.82
CA ARG A 88 -14.12 -6.87 8.93
C ARG A 88 -15.43 -6.70 8.17
N GLU A 89 -16.05 -5.52 8.26
CA GLU A 89 -17.26 -5.21 7.48
C GLU A 89 -17.01 -5.33 5.98
N LEU A 90 -15.92 -4.72 5.51
CA LEU A 90 -15.54 -4.76 4.10
C LEU A 90 -15.20 -6.18 3.64
N ALA A 91 -14.49 -6.97 4.44
CA ALA A 91 -14.18 -8.36 4.13
C ALA A 91 -15.45 -9.22 3.96
N ARG A 92 -16.46 -9.05 4.83
CA ARG A 92 -17.75 -9.73 4.70
C ARG A 92 -18.51 -9.30 3.45
N GLU A 93 -18.46 -8.02 3.12
CA GLU A 93 -19.08 -7.52 1.89
C GLU A 93 -18.42 -8.12 0.63
N ILE A 94 -17.08 -8.13 0.61
CA ILE A 94 -16.28 -8.71 -0.47
C ILE A 94 -16.56 -10.20 -0.63
N GLU A 95 -16.72 -10.94 0.46
CA GLU A 95 -17.08 -12.36 0.43
C GLU A 95 -18.38 -12.60 -0.35
N GLY A 96 -19.43 -11.81 -0.05
CA GLY A 96 -20.69 -11.89 -0.78
C GLY A 96 -20.54 -11.56 -2.27
N VAL A 97 -19.73 -10.55 -2.60
CA VAL A 97 -19.44 -10.17 -4.00
C VAL A 97 -18.69 -11.28 -4.74
N LEU A 98 -17.66 -11.86 -4.13
CA LEU A 98 -16.89 -12.96 -4.74
C LEU A 98 -17.75 -14.22 -4.92
N LYS A 99 -18.64 -14.52 -3.97
CA LYS A 99 -19.58 -15.64 -4.08
C LYS A 99 -20.49 -15.46 -5.30
N ARG A 100 -21.10 -14.29 -5.49
CA ARG A 100 -21.94 -13.98 -6.66
C ARG A 100 -21.15 -14.05 -7.97
N LEU A 101 -19.95 -13.44 -8.00
CA LEU A 101 -19.07 -13.47 -9.16
C LEU A 101 -18.76 -14.92 -9.58
N ARG A 102 -18.36 -15.77 -8.62
CA ARG A 102 -17.99 -17.16 -8.90
C ARG A 102 -19.19 -18.06 -9.24
N TYR A 103 -20.38 -17.70 -8.74
CA TYR A 103 -21.61 -18.37 -9.14
C TYR A 103 -21.97 -18.06 -10.60
N ALA A 104 -21.93 -16.77 -10.99
CA ALA A 104 -22.22 -16.34 -12.36
C ALA A 104 -21.12 -16.72 -13.37
N HIS A 105 -19.86 -16.78 -12.92
CA HIS A 105 -18.69 -17.09 -13.74
C HIS A 105 -17.82 -18.18 -13.06
N PRO A 106 -18.21 -19.46 -13.16
CA PRO A 106 -17.51 -20.56 -12.49
C PRO A 106 -16.03 -20.69 -12.86
N GLU A 107 -15.62 -20.22 -14.02
CA GLU A 107 -14.22 -20.19 -14.44
C GLU A 107 -13.32 -19.32 -13.53
N MET A 108 -13.91 -18.43 -12.73
CA MET A 108 -13.24 -17.58 -11.74
C MET A 108 -13.05 -18.26 -10.38
N ALA A 109 -13.65 -19.43 -10.15
CA ALA A 109 -13.56 -20.14 -8.87
C ALA A 109 -12.12 -20.52 -8.48
N LYS A 110 -11.24 -20.69 -9.47
CA LYS A 110 -9.82 -21.04 -9.28
C LYS A 110 -8.89 -19.83 -9.13
N VAL A 111 -9.42 -18.61 -9.19
CA VAL A 111 -8.63 -17.38 -9.02
C VAL A 111 -8.91 -16.80 -7.64
N SER A 112 -7.84 -16.55 -6.89
CA SER A 112 -7.91 -15.97 -5.54
C SER A 112 -7.08 -14.69 -5.47
N ALA A 113 -7.45 -13.78 -4.56
CA ALA A 113 -6.62 -12.62 -4.26
C ALA A 113 -5.37 -13.05 -3.47
N ARG A 114 -4.19 -12.60 -3.91
CA ARG A 114 -2.89 -12.92 -3.30
C ARG A 114 -2.24 -11.70 -2.67
N ALA A 115 -1.87 -11.73 -1.41
CA ALA A 115 -1.08 -10.63 -0.84
C ALA A 115 0.15 -10.37 -1.72
N SER A 116 0.41 -9.12 -2.10
CA SER A 116 1.58 -8.78 -2.95
C SER A 116 2.87 -8.65 -2.14
N HIS A 117 2.74 -8.72 -0.83
CA HIS A 117 3.80 -8.58 0.17
C HIS A 117 3.33 -9.25 1.46
N ALA A 118 4.26 -9.61 2.34
CA ALA A 118 3.93 -10.18 3.64
C ALA A 118 3.15 -9.16 4.49
N PRO A 119 1.94 -9.49 4.97
CA PRO A 119 1.14 -8.60 5.80
C PRO A 119 1.89 -8.19 7.07
N GLY A 120 1.90 -6.90 7.39
CA GLY A 120 2.60 -6.40 8.57
C GLY A 120 4.13 -6.34 8.44
N VAL A 121 4.74 -6.74 7.31
CA VAL A 121 6.21 -6.79 7.18
C VAL A 121 6.73 -5.63 6.34
N LEU A 122 7.79 -5.00 6.83
CA LEU A 122 8.49 -3.90 6.15
C LEU A 122 10.01 -4.15 6.20
N LEU A 123 10.68 -3.93 5.07
CA LEU A 123 12.13 -3.95 4.94
C LEU A 123 12.64 -2.52 5.09
N LEU A 124 13.54 -2.27 6.04
CA LEU A 124 14.13 -0.95 6.25
C LEU A 124 15.64 -1.00 5.98
N GLY A 125 16.09 -0.30 4.94
CA GLY A 125 17.50 0.06 4.82
C GLY A 125 17.80 1.22 5.74
N VAL A 126 18.79 1.07 6.62
CA VAL A 126 19.11 2.08 7.63
C VAL A 126 20.62 2.38 7.64
N LYS A 127 20.97 3.60 8.04
CA LYS A 127 22.36 4.03 8.20
C LYS A 127 23.09 3.14 9.22
N PRO A 128 24.42 2.95 9.07
CA PRO A 128 25.21 2.08 9.97
C PRO A 128 25.04 2.38 11.46
N ALA A 129 24.90 3.65 11.85
CA ALA A 129 24.71 4.04 13.25
C ALA A 129 23.40 3.49 13.86
N LEU A 130 22.29 3.60 13.13
CA LEU A 130 21.00 3.06 13.56
C LEU A 130 21.01 1.52 13.52
N PHE A 131 21.58 0.93 12.46
CA PHE A 131 21.74 -0.52 12.34
C PHE A 131 22.52 -1.13 13.52
N GLY A 132 23.68 -0.55 13.85
CA GLY A 132 24.54 -0.99 14.93
C GLY A 132 23.86 -0.88 16.28
N THR A 133 23.10 0.19 16.50
CA THR A 133 22.30 0.38 17.71
C THR A 133 21.24 -0.72 17.87
N VAL A 134 20.44 -0.97 16.83
CA VAL A 134 19.43 -2.04 16.85
C VAL A 134 20.08 -3.40 17.06
N SER A 135 21.15 -3.71 16.31
CA SER A 135 21.85 -5.00 16.39
C SER A 135 22.44 -5.26 17.78
N ARG A 136 23.00 -4.24 18.42
CA ARG A 136 23.56 -4.33 19.78
C ARG A 136 22.46 -4.60 20.80
N ILE A 137 21.32 -3.93 20.72
CA ILE A 137 20.17 -4.15 21.62
C ILE A 137 19.66 -5.58 21.49
N LEU A 138 19.43 -6.05 20.25
CA LEU A 138 18.93 -7.39 19.99
C LEU A 138 19.93 -8.50 20.40
N GLY A 139 21.24 -8.20 20.41
CA GLY A 139 22.28 -9.16 20.79
C GLY A 139 22.59 -9.22 22.29
N ALA A 140 22.13 -8.25 23.09
CA ALA A 140 22.45 -8.15 24.51
C ALA A 140 21.66 -9.12 25.40
N GLU A 141 20.47 -9.54 24.96
CA GLU A 141 19.57 -10.36 25.78
C GLU A 141 19.11 -11.61 25.00
N LYS A 142 19.00 -12.73 25.71
CA LYS A 142 18.42 -13.97 25.17
C LYS A 142 16.90 -13.93 25.38
N GLY A 143 16.18 -13.17 24.57
CA GLY A 143 14.72 -13.15 24.63
C GLY A 143 14.04 -11.87 24.12
N PRO A 144 12.75 -11.71 24.45
CA PRO A 144 12.04 -10.43 24.49
C PRO A 144 12.87 -9.21 24.87
N VAL A 145 13.16 -8.30 23.93
CA VAL A 145 13.84 -7.03 24.23
C VAL A 145 12.94 -5.83 24.00
N LYS A 146 13.10 -4.81 24.83
CA LYS A 146 12.49 -3.49 24.60
C LYS A 146 13.38 -2.69 23.64
N LEU A 147 12.93 -2.53 22.39
CA LEU A 147 13.70 -1.78 21.41
C LEU A 147 13.61 -0.27 21.67
N ARG A 148 14.68 0.31 22.24
CA ARG A 148 14.85 1.75 22.46
C ARG A 148 16.14 2.21 21.82
N THR A 149 16.04 2.81 20.63
CA THR A 149 17.21 3.22 19.84
C THR A 149 17.77 4.56 20.29
N GLY A 150 17.01 5.36 21.04
CA GLY A 150 17.36 6.75 21.36
C GLY A 150 16.95 7.72 20.25
N ASN A 151 16.58 7.22 19.07
CA ASN A 151 15.90 8.00 18.05
C ASN A 151 14.41 8.07 18.38
N ARG A 152 13.97 9.21 18.94
CA ARG A 152 12.60 9.41 19.43
C ARG A 152 11.54 9.17 18.35
N ALA A 153 11.79 9.58 17.11
CA ALA A 153 10.84 9.40 16.01
C ALA A 153 10.69 7.91 15.64
N PHE A 154 11.81 7.19 15.55
CA PHE A 154 11.82 5.75 15.28
C PHE A 154 11.11 4.96 16.38
N ASP A 155 11.45 5.23 17.64
CA ASP A 155 10.88 4.53 18.79
C ASP A 155 9.37 4.80 18.93
N ALA A 156 8.94 6.05 18.72
CA ALA A 156 7.51 6.42 18.76
C ALA A 156 6.72 5.76 17.62
N LEU A 157 7.28 5.71 16.40
CA LEU A 157 6.61 5.07 15.27
C LEU A 157 6.46 3.55 15.48
N ASN A 158 7.51 2.89 15.98
CA ASN A 158 7.47 1.47 16.31
C ASN A 158 6.37 1.17 17.34
N ALA A 159 6.29 1.98 18.40
CA ALA A 159 5.26 1.83 19.43
C ALA A 159 3.85 2.02 18.84
N ARG A 160 3.65 3.03 17.99
CA ARG A 160 2.35 3.30 17.34
C ARG A 160 1.93 2.19 16.37
N LEU A 161 2.87 1.62 15.63
CA LEU A 161 2.60 0.53 14.68
C LEU A 161 2.58 -0.86 15.33
N GLY A 162 2.90 -0.94 16.62
CA GLY A 162 2.93 -2.20 17.38
C GLY A 162 3.96 -3.18 16.81
N LEU A 163 5.22 -2.76 16.70
CA LEU A 163 6.31 -3.64 16.26
C LEU A 163 6.42 -4.87 17.18
N ARG A 164 6.40 -6.06 16.58
CA ARG A 164 6.39 -7.37 17.25
C ARG A 164 7.73 -8.09 17.15
N ALA A 165 8.46 -7.92 16.05
CA ALA A 165 9.73 -8.57 15.78
C ALA A 165 10.62 -7.71 14.87
N VAL A 166 11.94 -7.77 15.07
CA VAL A 166 12.95 -7.12 14.22
C VAL A 166 14.07 -8.10 13.99
N ARG A 167 14.46 -8.26 12.73
CA ARG A 167 15.59 -9.10 12.35
C ARG A 167 16.62 -8.31 11.55
N PRO A 168 17.86 -8.14 12.05
CA PRO A 168 18.92 -7.45 11.34
C PRO A 168 19.62 -8.39 10.34
N TYR A 169 19.80 -7.93 9.10
CA TYR A 169 20.61 -8.58 8.08
C TYR A 169 21.96 -7.87 7.94
N ARG A 170 22.97 -8.38 8.63
CA ARG A 170 24.28 -7.72 8.78
C ARG A 170 24.97 -7.41 7.46
N HIS A 171 24.80 -8.26 6.45
CA HIS A 171 25.46 -8.09 5.16
C HIS A 171 24.87 -6.95 4.30
N THR A 172 23.61 -6.57 4.54
CA THR A 172 22.89 -5.59 3.71
C THR A 172 22.52 -4.32 4.47
N GLY A 173 22.68 -4.28 5.79
CA GLY A 173 22.22 -3.17 6.61
C GLY A 173 20.69 -3.06 6.70
N VAL A 174 19.97 -4.12 6.33
CA VAL A 174 18.50 -4.14 6.31
C VAL A 174 17.93 -4.66 7.63
N LEU A 175 16.90 -4.00 8.14
CA LEU A 175 16.06 -4.48 9.22
C LEU A 175 14.75 -5.02 8.65
N VAL A 176 14.40 -6.27 8.97
CA VAL A 176 13.07 -6.83 8.68
C VAL A 176 12.19 -6.57 9.88
N MET A 177 11.22 -5.67 9.70
CA MET A 177 10.29 -5.21 10.73
C MET A 177 8.97 -5.96 10.61
N ASN A 178 8.56 -6.65 11.66
CA ASN A 178 7.25 -7.30 11.76
C ASN A 178 6.34 -6.46 12.65
N LEU A 179 5.42 -5.74 12.05
CA LEU A 179 4.48 -4.83 12.70
C LEU A 179 3.17 -5.54 13.07
N SER A 180 2.25 -4.81 13.68
CA SER A 180 0.88 -5.27 13.86
C SER A 180 0.24 -5.63 12.52
N GLU A 181 -0.62 -6.64 12.48
CA GLU A 181 -1.44 -6.99 11.31
C GLU A 181 -2.37 -5.84 10.89
N ARG A 182 -2.62 -4.90 11.81
CA ARG A 182 -3.40 -3.68 11.53
C ARG A 182 -2.57 -2.58 10.88
N ALA A 183 -1.25 -2.74 10.75
CA ALA A 183 -0.41 -1.72 10.17
C ALA A 183 -0.80 -1.49 8.71
N ASN A 184 -1.11 -0.24 8.36
CA ASN A 184 -1.21 0.17 6.98
C ASN A 184 0.20 0.28 6.42
N ILE A 185 0.73 -0.82 5.87
CA ILE A 185 2.13 -0.91 5.43
C ILE A 185 2.49 0.15 4.39
N ARG A 186 1.54 0.61 3.56
CA ARG A 186 1.78 1.75 2.64
C ARG A 186 2.03 3.07 3.38
N ALA A 187 1.26 3.34 4.44
CA ALA A 187 1.45 4.53 5.27
C ALA A 187 2.70 4.40 6.16
N ALA A 188 2.92 3.22 6.75
CA ALA A 188 4.11 2.92 7.54
C ALA A 188 5.39 3.14 6.74
N ARG A 189 5.46 2.62 5.50
CA ARG A 189 6.59 2.84 4.59
C ARG A 189 6.94 4.33 4.46
N ARG A 190 5.95 5.16 4.12
CA ARG A 190 6.15 6.62 3.99
C ARG A 190 6.62 7.25 5.30
N ALA A 191 6.07 6.81 6.43
CA ALA A 191 6.45 7.34 7.73
C ALA A 191 7.89 6.96 8.12
N TYR A 192 8.33 5.72 7.88
CA TYR A 192 9.70 5.31 8.15
C TYR A 192 10.71 6.01 7.23
N THR A 193 10.41 6.18 5.93
CA THR A 193 11.30 6.89 5.01
C THR A 193 11.58 8.35 5.44
N ALA A 194 10.69 8.96 6.22
CA ALA A 194 10.88 10.31 6.72
C ALA A 194 11.73 10.40 8.01
N ILE A 195 12.16 9.27 8.58
CA ILE A 195 12.91 9.24 9.85
C ILE A 195 14.41 9.32 9.59
N GLU A 196 15.09 10.19 10.33
CA GLU A 196 16.54 10.29 10.30
C GLU A 196 17.20 8.94 10.61
N GLY A 197 18.12 8.52 9.74
CA GLY A 197 18.79 7.22 9.86
C GLY A 197 18.12 6.09 9.09
N VAL A 198 16.93 6.31 8.51
CA VAL A 198 16.32 5.40 7.52
C VAL A 198 16.69 5.89 6.12
N GLU A 199 17.26 5.02 5.30
CA GLU A 199 17.64 5.32 3.92
C GLU A 199 16.52 4.98 2.94
N TYR A 200 15.87 3.84 3.16
CA TYR A 200 14.70 3.43 2.40
C TYR A 200 13.79 2.53 3.24
N ALA A 201 12.53 2.46 2.81
CA ALA A 201 11.55 1.52 3.35
C ALA A 201 10.84 0.84 2.19
N GLU A 202 10.80 -0.49 2.21
CA GLU A 202 10.22 -1.31 1.15
C GLU A 202 9.29 -2.38 1.72
N PHE A 203 8.38 -2.86 0.87
CA PHE A 203 7.54 -3.98 1.23
C PHE A 203 8.34 -5.26 1.14
N ASP A 204 8.07 -6.23 2.01
CA ASP A 204 8.55 -7.60 1.84
C ASP A 204 7.73 -8.28 0.73
N ALA A 205 8.03 -7.90 -0.51
CA ALA A 205 7.28 -8.31 -1.69
C ALA A 205 7.55 -9.78 -2.00
N TYR A 206 6.48 -10.53 -2.26
CA TYR A 206 6.64 -11.90 -2.75
C TYR A 206 7.19 -11.87 -4.18
N LEU A 207 8.21 -12.69 -4.44
CA LEU A 207 8.66 -12.96 -5.79
C LEU A 207 7.61 -13.80 -6.52
N GLY A 208 7.42 -13.49 -7.79
CA GLY A 208 6.46 -14.17 -8.64
C GLY A 208 5.19 -13.36 -8.89
N ASP A 209 4.75 -13.42 -10.12
CA ASP A 209 3.48 -12.90 -10.58
C ASP A 209 2.46 -14.08 -10.67
N GLY A 210 1.20 -13.85 -11.04
CA GLY A 210 0.23 -14.97 -11.13
C GLY A 210 -1.24 -14.57 -11.11
N SER A 211 -2.13 -15.54 -11.04
CA SER A 211 -3.56 -15.22 -10.97
C SER A 211 -3.87 -14.39 -9.72
N ASP A 212 -4.70 -13.35 -9.88
CA ASP A 212 -5.05 -12.43 -8.80
C ASP A 212 -6.37 -11.71 -9.09
N ILE A 213 -6.98 -11.18 -8.04
CA ILE A 213 -8.18 -10.35 -8.11
C ILE A 213 -7.84 -8.97 -7.56
N GLU A 214 -8.29 -7.93 -8.23
CA GLU A 214 -8.35 -6.57 -7.70
C GLU A 214 -9.77 -6.03 -7.78
N MET A 215 -10.14 -5.18 -6.84
CA MET A 215 -11.47 -4.59 -6.84
C MET A 215 -11.50 -3.18 -6.23
N SER A 216 -12.51 -2.43 -6.62
CA SER A 216 -12.87 -1.15 -6.01
C SER A 216 -14.39 -1.03 -5.92
N LYS A 217 -14.85 -0.23 -4.97
CA LYS A 217 -16.28 0.08 -4.81
C LYS A 217 -16.55 1.52 -5.21
N SER A 218 -17.62 1.76 -5.97
CA SER A 218 -18.09 3.08 -6.38
C SER A 218 -19.61 3.13 -6.24
N GLY A 219 -20.11 3.85 -5.23
CA GLY A 219 -21.53 3.82 -4.87
C GLY A 219 -21.95 2.43 -4.39
N ASP A 220 -22.98 1.89 -5.01
CA ASP A 220 -23.52 0.53 -4.80
C ASP A 220 -22.82 -0.55 -5.63
N ALA A 221 -21.97 -0.15 -6.58
CA ALA A 221 -21.32 -1.04 -7.52
C ALA A 221 -19.91 -1.45 -7.09
N TRP A 222 -19.59 -2.71 -7.33
CA TRP A 222 -18.25 -3.27 -7.23
C TRP A 222 -17.66 -3.47 -8.62
N HIS A 223 -16.49 -2.88 -8.86
CA HIS A 223 -15.72 -3.07 -10.07
C HIS A 223 -14.56 -4.02 -9.77
N ILE A 224 -14.47 -5.11 -10.51
CA ILE A 224 -13.57 -6.22 -10.24
C ILE A 224 -12.75 -6.48 -11.49
N VAL A 225 -11.44 -6.57 -11.33
CA VAL A 225 -10.53 -7.01 -12.38
C VAL A 225 -9.91 -8.32 -11.92
N VAL A 226 -10.15 -9.37 -12.70
CA VAL A 226 -9.59 -10.70 -12.45
C VAL A 226 -8.52 -10.96 -13.49
N ARG A 227 -7.31 -11.26 -13.03
CA ARG A 227 -6.25 -11.75 -13.89
C ARG A 227 -6.09 -13.24 -13.66
N LYS A 228 -6.22 -14.01 -14.74
CA LYS A 228 -5.85 -15.43 -14.79
C LYS A 228 -4.52 -15.54 -15.53
N ALA A 229 -3.49 -16.07 -14.87
CA ALA A 229 -2.15 -16.22 -15.41
C ALA A 229 -1.68 -17.68 -15.35
N TRP A 230 -0.91 -18.13 -16.34
CA TRP A 230 -0.41 -19.50 -16.48
C TRP A 230 0.90 -19.55 -17.30
N GLY A 231 1.59 -20.70 -17.27
CA GLY A 231 2.87 -20.93 -17.94
C GLY A 231 3.89 -21.58 -17.01
N ASP A 232 5.05 -21.93 -17.56
CA ASP A 232 6.18 -22.55 -16.88
C ASP A 232 7.11 -21.53 -16.18
N CYS A 233 6.92 -20.23 -16.44
CA CYS A 233 7.59 -19.18 -15.68
C CYS A 233 7.10 -19.22 -14.22
N PRO A 234 7.99 -19.28 -13.20
CA PRO A 234 7.61 -19.27 -11.79
C PRO A 234 6.74 -18.06 -11.37
N SER A 235 6.79 -17.01 -12.19
CA SER A 235 6.01 -15.80 -12.05
C SER A 235 4.70 -15.82 -12.85
N GLY A 236 4.34 -16.88 -13.56
CA GLY A 236 3.15 -16.91 -14.41
C GLY A 236 3.12 -15.83 -15.51
N CYS A 237 4.29 -15.33 -15.93
CA CYS A 237 4.38 -14.16 -16.81
C CYS A 237 4.11 -14.45 -18.29
N LEU A 238 4.16 -15.72 -18.72
CA LEU A 238 4.10 -16.04 -20.14
C LEU A 238 2.73 -15.79 -20.75
N TYR A 239 1.68 -16.19 -20.03
CA TYR A 239 0.32 -16.06 -20.52
C TYR A 239 -0.59 -15.50 -19.45
N LYS A 240 -1.39 -14.51 -19.84
CA LYS A 240 -2.38 -13.90 -18.98
C LYS A 240 -3.64 -13.56 -19.75
N LYS A 241 -4.78 -13.70 -19.08
CA LYS A 241 -6.08 -13.19 -19.52
C LYS A 241 -6.67 -12.34 -18.41
N VAL A 242 -7.15 -11.16 -18.79
CA VAL A 242 -7.78 -10.21 -17.89
C VAL A 242 -9.29 -10.20 -18.17
N PHE A 243 -10.06 -10.21 -17.10
CA PHE A 243 -11.51 -10.14 -17.11
C PHE A 243 -11.97 -8.97 -16.25
N PHE A 244 -13.03 -8.29 -16.68
CA PHE A 244 -13.60 -7.14 -16.00
C PHE A 244 -15.05 -7.46 -15.65
N PHE A 245 -15.44 -7.19 -14.41
CA PHE A 245 -16.79 -7.43 -13.93
C PHE A 245 -17.30 -6.24 -13.14
N THR A 246 -18.59 -5.97 -13.26
CA THR A 246 -19.31 -5.07 -12.38
C THR A 246 -20.37 -5.88 -11.63
N VAL A 247 -20.43 -5.74 -10.31
CA VAL A 247 -21.45 -6.38 -9.46
C VAL A 247 -22.31 -5.29 -8.81
N ARG A 248 -23.63 -5.35 -9.01
CA ARG A 248 -24.62 -4.44 -8.41
C ARG A 248 -25.77 -5.27 -7.84
N GLY A 249 -25.96 -5.23 -6.52
CA GLY A 249 -26.90 -6.13 -5.85
C GLY A 249 -26.57 -7.59 -6.19
N ASP A 250 -27.53 -8.28 -6.82
CA ASP A 250 -27.42 -9.67 -7.25
C ASP A 250 -26.95 -9.85 -8.71
N GLU A 251 -26.84 -8.76 -9.47
CA GLU A 251 -26.42 -8.80 -10.87
C GLU A 251 -24.89 -8.80 -11.00
N VAL A 252 -24.39 -9.65 -11.90
CA VAL A 252 -22.98 -9.72 -12.29
C VAL A 252 -22.88 -9.50 -13.80
N GLU A 253 -22.36 -8.35 -14.20
CA GLU A 253 -22.13 -8.00 -15.61
C GLU A 253 -20.64 -8.19 -15.93
N ARG A 254 -20.34 -8.98 -16.96
CA ARG A 254 -19.00 -9.03 -17.55
C ARG A 254 -18.84 -7.87 -18.54
N ILE A 255 -17.80 -7.08 -18.33
CA ILE A 255 -17.52 -5.89 -19.15
C ILE A 255 -16.47 -6.23 -20.20
N GLU A 256 -16.75 -5.90 -21.45
CA GLU A 256 -15.79 -6.02 -22.54
C GLU A 256 -14.55 -5.15 -22.29
N SER A 257 -13.38 -5.69 -22.61
CA SER A 257 -12.10 -5.06 -22.25
C SER A 257 -11.98 -3.62 -22.77
N VAL A 258 -12.44 -3.35 -24.00
CA VAL A 258 -12.39 -2.00 -24.60
C VAL A 258 -13.21 -1.01 -23.75
N ARG A 259 -14.46 -1.36 -23.42
CA ARG A 259 -15.34 -0.55 -22.56
C ARG A 259 -14.78 -0.41 -21.14
N ALA A 260 -14.16 -1.46 -20.60
CA ALA A 260 -13.55 -1.42 -19.28
C ALA A 260 -12.36 -0.44 -19.24
N MET A 261 -11.54 -0.38 -20.29
CA MET A 261 -10.39 0.55 -20.36
C MET A 261 -10.81 2.02 -20.43
N GLU A 262 -12.00 2.32 -20.95
CA GLU A 262 -12.55 3.69 -20.98
C GLU A 262 -13.09 4.12 -19.61
N SER A 263 -13.62 3.17 -18.84
CA SER A 263 -14.19 3.39 -17.50
C SER A 263 -13.13 3.89 -16.50
N PRO A 264 -13.36 5.04 -15.83
CA PRO A 264 -12.48 5.55 -14.78
C PRO A 264 -12.29 4.57 -13.61
N GLN A 265 -13.30 3.78 -13.29
CA GLN A 265 -13.29 2.86 -12.15
C GLN A 265 -12.31 1.70 -12.39
N PHE A 266 -12.30 1.11 -13.58
CA PHE A 266 -11.35 0.07 -13.92
C PHE A 266 -9.94 0.63 -14.14
N ARG A 267 -9.79 1.80 -14.77
CA ARG A 267 -8.49 2.46 -14.90
C ARG A 267 -7.81 2.68 -13.54
N LYS A 268 -8.56 3.19 -12.56
CA LYS A 268 -8.06 3.34 -11.19
C LYS A 268 -7.56 2.02 -10.59
N ILE A 269 -8.23 0.90 -10.86
CA ILE A 269 -7.78 -0.42 -10.40
C ILE A 269 -6.46 -0.79 -11.09
N LEU A 270 -6.39 -0.68 -12.42
CA LEU A 270 -5.22 -1.05 -13.21
C LEU A 270 -3.99 -0.18 -12.89
N GLU A 271 -4.18 1.10 -12.60
CA GLU A 271 -3.08 2.00 -12.18
C GLU A 271 -2.49 1.61 -10.82
N THR A 272 -3.33 1.10 -9.92
CA THR A 272 -2.88 0.74 -8.56
C THR A 272 -2.08 -0.55 -8.51
N ARG A 273 -2.14 -1.37 -9.57
CA ARG A 273 -1.38 -2.60 -9.67
C ARG A 273 -0.75 -2.75 -11.04
N ARG A 274 0.58 -2.67 -11.06
CA ARG A 274 1.38 -2.94 -12.26
C ARG A 274 1.32 -4.44 -12.58
N TRP A 275 0.33 -4.86 -13.36
CA TRP A 275 0.28 -6.17 -14.00
C TRP A 275 1.21 -6.19 -15.21
N ARG A 276 2.50 -5.93 -14.97
CA ARG A 276 3.54 -6.03 -16.00
C ARG A 276 3.68 -7.49 -16.40
#